data_AF-A0A9P4LXL4-F1
#
_entry.id   AF-A0A9P4LXL4-F1
#
_cell.length_a   1.000
_cell.length_b   1.000
_cell.length_c   1.000
_cell.angle_alpha   90.00
_cell.angle_beta   90.00
_cell.angle_gamma   90.00
#
_symmetry.space_group_name_H-M   'P 1'
#
loop_
_entity.id
_entity.type
_entity.pdbx_description
1 polymer ?
#
loop_
_entity_poly.entity_id
_entity_poly.type
_entity_poly.pdbx_seq_one_letter_code
_entity_poly.pdbx_strand_id
1 'polypeptide(L)'
;QPSPLLRLPAELRIQIYSDLLTSPHIPSLRRLAARNYFSTSVLPGPAVHTNILCTCRQIFWEATPILYGENSFAAHPQLLTKMPFLVDKSRPIVQSSAAQRIRRWSLNVRLDTDPLFSLEDATRAFSGAEEVEIDVWQAQFEACDYSVLRLFEGVRGVGRARVKGSVERGFASWLELVMMSEEDDEEE
;
A
#
# COMPACT_ATOMS: atom_id res chain seq x y z
N GLN A 1 -21.43 21.41 25.81
CA GLN A 1 -20.42 20.67 26.60
C GLN A 1 -19.44 20.00 25.64
N PRO A 2 -18.12 20.00 25.92
CA PRO A 2 -17.19 19.24 25.09
C PRO A 2 -17.48 17.74 25.21
N SER A 3 -17.38 17.03 24.09
CA SER A 3 -17.51 15.58 23.99
C SER A 3 -16.64 14.88 25.04
N PRO A 4 -17.13 13.83 25.72
CA PRO A 4 -16.32 13.07 26.68
C PRO A 4 -14.98 12.57 26.09
N LEU A 5 -14.97 12.20 24.81
CA LEU A 5 -13.76 11.76 24.10
C LEU A 5 -12.71 12.88 24.02
N LEU A 6 -13.13 14.11 23.78
CA LEU A 6 -12.25 15.27 23.66
C LEU A 6 -11.75 15.80 25.02
N ARG A 7 -12.26 15.27 26.14
CA ARG A 7 -11.75 15.56 27.48
C ARG A 7 -10.56 14.69 27.87
N LEU A 8 -10.33 13.59 27.15
CA LEU A 8 -9.17 12.73 27.36
C LEU A 8 -7.89 13.46 26.95
N PRO A 9 -6.73 13.18 27.57
CA PRO A 9 -5.42 13.59 27.07
C PRO A 9 -5.17 13.12 25.63
N ALA A 10 -4.32 13.84 24.91
CA ALA A 10 -4.08 13.60 23.48
C ALA A 10 -3.54 12.18 23.22
N GLU A 11 -2.70 11.68 24.13
CA GLU A 11 -2.07 10.36 24.07
C GLU A 11 -3.13 9.24 24.06
N LEU A 12 -4.14 9.36 24.93
CA LEU A 12 -5.24 8.38 24.98
C LEU A 12 -6.12 8.46 23.74
N ARG A 13 -6.33 9.67 23.19
CA ARG A 13 -7.07 9.83 21.93
C ARG A 13 -6.32 9.18 20.76
N ILE A 14 -5.01 9.39 20.65
CA ILE A 14 -4.15 8.77 19.63
C ILE A 14 -4.21 7.24 19.73
N GLN A 15 -4.13 6.69 20.94
CA GLN A 15 -4.24 5.24 21.14
C GLN A 15 -5.60 4.71 20.66
N ILE A 16 -6.70 5.38 21.03
CA ILE A 16 -8.05 5.01 20.55
C ILE A 16 -8.12 5.07 19.02
N TYR A 17 -7.57 6.11 18.39
CA TYR A 17 -7.56 6.21 16.93
C TYR A 17 -6.74 5.09 16.28
N SER A 18 -5.59 4.74 16.88
CA SER A 18 -4.73 3.66 16.40
C SER A 18 -5.48 2.32 16.41
N ASP A 19 -6.16 2.00 17.52
CA ASP A 19 -6.94 0.77 17.66
C ASP A 19 -8.14 0.72 16.69
N LEU A 20 -8.72 1.87 16.33
CA LEU A 20 -9.88 1.94 15.44
C LEU A 20 -9.51 2.00 13.95
N LEU A 21 -8.36 2.58 13.62
CA LEU A 21 -7.98 2.89 12.24
C LEU A 21 -6.89 1.98 11.71
N THR A 22 -6.21 1.23 12.57
CA THR A 22 -5.22 0.24 12.16
C THR A 22 -5.73 -1.17 12.44
N SER A 23 -5.35 -2.12 11.59
CA SER A 23 -5.64 -3.52 11.87
C SER A 23 -4.48 -4.40 11.40
N PRO A 24 -3.92 -5.25 12.29
CA PRO A 24 -2.82 -6.14 11.94
C PRO A 24 -3.24 -7.22 10.92
N HIS A 25 -4.55 -7.41 10.70
CA HIS A 25 -5.08 -8.40 9.79
C HIS A 25 -5.13 -7.92 8.33
N ILE A 26 -5.00 -6.62 8.06
CA ILE A 26 -5.10 -6.05 6.72
C ILE A 26 -4.14 -6.73 5.72
N PRO A 27 -2.84 -6.94 6.01
CA PRO A 27 -1.94 -7.61 5.06
C PRO A 27 -2.37 -9.05 4.75
N SER A 28 -2.88 -9.78 5.74
CA SER A 28 -3.35 -11.16 5.55
C SER A 28 -4.65 -11.20 4.74
N LEU A 29 -5.62 -10.33 5.04
CA LEU A 29 -6.87 -10.21 4.27
C LEU A 29 -6.58 -9.81 2.82
N ARG A 30 -5.64 -8.89 2.60
CA ARG A 30 -5.21 -8.48 1.27
C ARG A 30 -4.60 -9.63 0.48
N ARG A 31 -3.73 -10.44 1.09
CA ARG A 31 -3.16 -11.63 0.42
C ARG A 31 -4.24 -12.62 -0.02
N LEU A 32 -5.27 -12.82 0.83
CA LEU A 32 -6.41 -13.69 0.50
C LEU A 32 -7.25 -13.11 -0.65
N ALA A 33 -7.45 -11.78 -0.67
CA ALA A 33 -8.20 -11.08 -1.72
C ALA A 33 -7.43 -10.99 -3.05
N ALA A 34 -6.11 -10.76 -3.01
CA ALA A 34 -5.29 -10.42 -4.17
C ALA A 34 -5.29 -11.52 -5.25
N ARG A 35 -5.34 -12.78 -4.81
CA ARG A 35 -5.28 -13.97 -5.66
C ARG A 35 -6.66 -14.50 -6.07
N ASN A 36 -7.74 -13.75 -5.79
CA ASN A 36 -9.12 -14.17 -6.00
C ASN A 36 -9.45 -15.55 -5.39
N TYR A 37 -8.70 -15.99 -4.38
CA TYR A 37 -8.98 -17.26 -3.69
C TYR A 37 -10.33 -17.22 -2.97
N PHE A 38 -10.74 -16.03 -2.56
CA PHE A 38 -12.03 -15.78 -1.92
C PHE A 38 -12.72 -14.62 -2.60
N SER A 39 -14.04 -14.76 -2.79
CA SER A 39 -14.90 -13.63 -3.11
C SER A 39 -14.83 -12.59 -1.99
N THR A 40 -14.87 -11.31 -2.35
CA THR A 40 -14.92 -10.20 -1.40
C THR A 40 -16.12 -10.27 -0.46
N SER A 41 -17.19 -10.95 -0.87
CA SER A 41 -18.38 -11.22 -0.05
C SER A 41 -18.15 -12.24 1.08
N VAL A 42 -17.09 -13.04 1.00
CA VAL A 42 -16.76 -14.10 1.98
C VAL A 42 -15.69 -13.63 2.97
N LEU A 43 -14.89 -12.65 2.58
CA LEU A 43 -13.84 -12.11 3.44
C LEU A 43 -14.46 -11.28 4.57
N PRO A 44 -14.00 -11.44 5.82
CA PRO A 44 -14.39 -10.53 6.88
C PRO A 44 -13.90 -9.12 6.51
N GLY A 45 -14.80 -8.13 6.65
CA GLY A 45 -14.45 -6.75 6.38
C GLY A 45 -13.26 -6.30 7.23
N PRO A 46 -12.38 -5.43 6.73
CA PRO A 46 -11.31 -4.88 7.56
C PRO A 46 -11.97 -4.17 8.74
N ALA A 47 -11.51 -4.47 9.96
CA ALA A 47 -11.96 -3.83 11.20
C ALA A 47 -11.39 -2.41 11.30
N VAL A 48 -11.66 -1.57 10.31
CA VAL A 48 -11.20 -0.18 10.22
C VAL A 48 -12.43 0.72 10.22
N HIS A 49 -12.53 1.53 11.26
CA HIS A 49 -13.73 2.35 11.55
C HIS A 49 -13.51 3.80 11.12
N THR A 50 -13.45 4.05 9.82
CA THR A 50 -13.18 5.39 9.25
C THR A 50 -14.25 6.44 9.57
N ASN A 51 -15.45 6.03 10.00
CA ASN A 51 -16.55 6.94 10.34
C ASN A 51 -16.16 7.96 11.43
N ILE A 52 -15.17 7.63 12.27
CA ILE A 52 -14.67 8.55 13.29
C ILE A 52 -14.10 9.84 12.69
N LEU A 53 -13.54 9.77 11.47
CA LEU A 53 -12.98 10.93 10.76
C LEU A 53 -14.06 11.96 10.37
N CYS A 54 -15.32 11.55 10.30
CA CYS A 54 -16.43 12.41 9.92
C CYS A 54 -17.10 13.11 11.13
N THR A 55 -16.61 12.90 12.36
CA THR A 55 -17.27 13.41 13.57
C THR A 55 -16.98 14.88 13.82
N CYS A 56 -15.70 15.30 13.85
CA CYS A 56 -15.30 16.69 14.00
C CYS A 56 -13.91 16.99 13.40
N ARG A 57 -13.60 18.28 13.20
CA ARG A 57 -12.32 18.73 12.62
C ARG A 57 -11.11 18.31 13.46
N GLN A 58 -11.19 18.36 14.78
CA GLN A 58 -10.06 17.98 15.65
C GLN A 58 -9.71 16.50 15.47
N ILE A 59 -10.71 15.62 15.55
CA ILE A 59 -10.55 14.18 15.36
C ILE A 59 -10.03 13.89 13.95
N PHE A 60 -10.57 14.58 12.94
CA PHE A 60 -10.08 14.45 11.56
C PHE A 60 -8.58 14.75 11.46
N TRP A 61 -8.10 15.85 12.04
CA TRP A 61 -6.68 16.22 11.99
C TRP A 61 -5.77 15.29 12.78
N GLU A 62 -6.20 14.86 13.97
CA GLU A 62 -5.41 13.95 14.82
C GLU A 62 -5.33 12.53 14.23
N ALA A 63 -6.43 12.03 13.65
CA ALA A 63 -6.56 10.63 13.27
C ALA A 63 -6.24 10.34 11.78
N THR A 64 -6.31 11.35 10.90
CA THR A 64 -5.95 11.21 9.48
C THR A 64 -4.50 10.70 9.27
N PRO A 65 -3.48 11.23 9.97
CA PRO A 65 -2.11 10.74 9.83
C PRO A 65 -1.96 9.27 10.23
N ILE A 66 -2.72 8.80 11.22
CA ILE A 66 -2.71 7.41 11.68
C ILE A 66 -3.28 6.50 10.59
N LEU A 67 -4.43 6.85 10.01
CA LEU A 67 -5.05 6.04 8.95
C LEU A 67 -4.11 5.87 7.74
N TYR A 68 -3.53 6.95 7.23
CA TYR A 68 -2.76 6.91 5.97
C TYR A 68 -1.26 6.66 6.17
N GLY A 69 -0.73 6.95 7.35
CA GLY A 69 0.69 6.77 7.68
C GLY A 69 1.00 5.39 8.26
N GLU A 70 0.12 4.82 9.09
CA GLU A 70 0.42 3.54 9.74
C GLU A 70 -0.04 2.33 8.93
N ASN A 71 -1.15 2.44 8.21
CA ASN A 71 -1.63 1.37 7.35
C ASN A 71 -0.89 1.33 6.02
N SER A 72 -0.63 0.13 5.51
CA SER A 72 -0.29 -0.05 4.11
C SER A 72 -1.55 -0.10 3.26
N PHE A 73 -1.49 0.41 2.04
CA PHE A 73 -2.57 0.37 1.04
C PHE A 73 -2.13 -0.41 -0.19
N ALA A 74 -3.08 -1.08 -0.81
CA ALA A 74 -2.83 -1.79 -2.06
C ALA A 74 -2.89 -0.83 -3.25
N ALA A 75 -1.93 -0.94 -4.14
CA ALA A 75 -1.98 -0.30 -5.44
C ALA A 75 -2.88 -1.11 -6.40
N HIS A 76 -3.59 -0.41 -7.29
CA HIS A 76 -4.35 -1.06 -8.35
C HIS A 76 -3.39 -1.69 -9.37
N PRO A 77 -3.61 -2.93 -9.83
CA PRO A 77 -2.66 -3.62 -10.72
C PRO A 77 -2.41 -2.89 -12.05
N GLN A 78 -3.36 -2.07 -12.51
CA GLN A 78 -3.26 -1.31 -13.77
C GLN A 78 -3.10 0.19 -13.57
N LEU A 79 -3.64 0.73 -12.46
CA LEU A 79 -3.71 2.19 -12.23
C LEU A 79 -2.76 2.65 -11.12
N LEU A 80 -2.02 1.72 -10.54
CA LEU A 80 -1.03 1.93 -9.48
C LEU A 80 -1.63 2.75 -8.32
N THR A 81 -1.04 3.91 -8.03
CA THR A 81 -1.44 4.81 -6.94
C THR A 81 -2.65 5.69 -7.26
N LYS A 82 -3.16 5.69 -8.51
CA LYS A 82 -4.34 6.48 -8.89
C LYS A 82 -5.65 5.96 -8.29
N MET A 83 -5.73 4.66 -8.01
CA MET A 83 -6.89 4.03 -7.35
C MET A 83 -6.43 3.08 -6.23
N PRO A 84 -5.89 3.64 -5.12
CA PRO A 84 -5.50 2.85 -3.97
C PRO A 84 -6.71 2.16 -3.36
N PHE A 85 -6.52 1.01 -2.72
CA PHE A 85 -7.56 0.38 -1.92
C PHE A 85 -6.97 -0.29 -0.68
N LEU A 86 -7.76 -0.48 0.37
CA LEU A 86 -7.25 -1.08 1.60
C LEU A 86 -7.19 -2.62 1.53
N VAL A 87 -8.29 -3.25 1.13
CA VAL A 87 -8.39 -4.72 1.01
C VAL A 87 -9.09 -5.10 -0.29
N ASP A 88 -10.25 -4.48 -0.55
CA ASP A 88 -11.09 -4.78 -1.71
C ASP A 88 -10.87 -3.80 -2.87
N LYS A 89 -10.51 -4.33 -4.03
CA LYS A 89 -10.32 -3.60 -5.30
C LYS A 89 -11.60 -2.87 -5.75
N SER A 90 -12.78 -3.37 -5.38
CA SER A 90 -14.08 -2.77 -5.75
C SER A 90 -14.39 -1.46 -5.02
N ARG A 91 -13.64 -1.16 -3.95
CA ARG A 91 -13.80 0.04 -3.12
C ARG A 91 -12.54 0.89 -3.11
N PRO A 92 -12.13 1.45 -4.27
CA PRO A 92 -10.95 2.30 -4.35
C PRO A 92 -11.18 3.65 -3.66
N ILE A 93 -10.09 4.25 -3.21
CA ILE A 93 -10.02 5.61 -2.71
C ILE A 93 -9.98 6.53 -3.93
N VAL A 94 -11.12 7.16 -4.24
CA VAL A 94 -11.27 8.06 -5.40
C VAL A 94 -10.73 9.47 -5.12
N GLN A 95 -10.61 9.83 -3.84
CA GLN A 95 -10.18 11.17 -3.44
C GLN A 95 -8.65 11.31 -3.56
N SER A 96 -8.19 12.11 -4.51
CA SER A 96 -6.75 12.34 -4.73
C SER A 96 -6.03 12.88 -3.49
N SER A 97 -6.68 13.74 -2.71
CA SER A 97 -6.11 14.29 -1.46
C SER A 97 -5.93 13.24 -0.36
N ALA A 98 -6.73 12.15 -0.39
CA ALA A 98 -6.52 11.00 0.50
C ALA A 98 -5.40 10.12 -0.04
N ALA A 99 -5.40 9.84 -1.35
CA ALA A 99 -4.37 9.01 -2.00
C ALA A 99 -2.95 9.59 -1.81
N GLN A 100 -2.79 10.92 -1.89
CA GLN A 100 -1.50 11.61 -1.68
C GLN A 100 -0.94 11.47 -0.25
N ARG A 101 -1.76 11.10 0.73
CA ARG A 101 -1.30 10.90 2.11
C ARG A 101 -0.76 9.48 2.34
N ILE A 102 -1.01 8.57 1.42
CA ILE A 102 -0.57 7.17 1.52
C ILE A 102 0.92 7.12 1.22
N ARG A 103 1.68 6.57 2.17
CA ARG A 103 3.14 6.41 2.03
C ARG A 103 3.59 4.95 2.00
N ARG A 104 2.73 4.04 2.43
CA ARG A 104 3.02 2.61 2.54
C ARG A 104 2.19 1.84 1.53
N TRP A 105 2.86 1.21 0.58
CA TRP A 105 2.27 0.57 -0.59
C TRP A 105 2.47 -0.93 -0.58
N SER A 106 1.49 -1.63 -1.12
CA SER A 106 1.49 -3.07 -1.30
C SER A 106 0.98 -3.39 -2.70
N LEU A 107 1.68 -4.27 -3.40
CA LEU A 107 1.39 -4.63 -4.77
C LEU A 107 1.32 -6.13 -4.87
N ASN A 108 0.39 -6.61 -5.70
CA ASN A 108 0.40 -7.98 -6.13
C ASN A 108 0.62 -8.01 -7.64
N VAL A 109 1.77 -8.53 -8.05
CA VAL A 109 2.22 -8.53 -9.44
C VAL A 109 2.17 -9.94 -9.97
N ARG A 110 1.54 -10.10 -11.13
CA ARG A 110 1.42 -11.36 -11.84
C ARG A 110 2.45 -11.39 -12.96
N LEU A 111 3.36 -12.37 -12.96
CA LEU A 111 4.46 -12.44 -13.93
C LEU A 111 4.05 -12.96 -15.31
N ASP A 112 2.93 -13.66 -15.41
CA ASP A 112 2.45 -14.33 -16.63
C ASP A 112 1.54 -13.43 -17.49
N THR A 113 1.38 -12.16 -17.12
CA THR A 113 0.44 -11.23 -17.75
C THR A 113 1.16 -9.92 -18.04
N ASP A 114 0.93 -9.37 -19.23
CA ASP A 114 1.49 -8.07 -19.60
C ASP A 114 0.95 -6.97 -18.66
N PRO A 115 1.83 -6.23 -17.99
CA PRO A 115 1.44 -5.09 -17.17
C PRO A 115 0.89 -3.98 -18.06
N LEU A 116 -0.19 -3.33 -17.63
CA LEU A 116 -0.75 -2.16 -18.32
C LEU A 116 -0.14 -0.83 -17.83
N PHE A 117 1.07 -0.88 -17.26
CA PHE A 117 1.80 0.29 -16.79
C PHE A 117 3.24 0.21 -17.31
N SER A 118 3.83 1.39 -17.54
CA SER A 118 5.23 1.51 -17.97
C SER A 118 6.18 1.60 -16.77
N LEU A 119 7.48 1.55 -17.06
CA LEU A 119 8.53 1.86 -16.07
C LEU A 119 8.34 3.27 -15.49
N GLU A 120 8.10 4.27 -16.35
CA GLU A 120 7.85 5.65 -15.92
C GLU A 120 6.65 5.78 -14.99
N ASP A 121 5.59 5.02 -15.25
CA ASP A 121 4.41 4.99 -14.39
C ASP A 121 4.72 4.41 -13.02
N ALA A 122 5.51 3.33 -12.95
CA ALA A 122 5.94 2.69 -11.71
C ALA A 122 6.87 3.62 -10.89
N THR A 123 7.86 4.22 -11.55
CA THR A 123 8.76 5.22 -10.96
C THR A 123 7.97 6.36 -10.32
N ARG A 124 7.11 7.03 -11.10
CA ARG A 124 6.29 8.14 -10.62
C ARG A 124 5.34 7.73 -9.49
N ALA A 125 4.89 6.49 -9.48
CA ALA A 125 3.93 6.00 -8.52
C ALA A 125 4.57 5.69 -7.15
N PHE A 126 5.79 5.16 -7.11
CA PHE A 126 6.38 4.58 -5.90
C PHE A 126 7.67 5.23 -5.43
N SER A 127 8.30 6.09 -6.23
CA SER A 127 9.50 6.80 -5.76
C SER A 127 9.18 7.69 -4.56
N GLY A 128 10.10 7.72 -3.59
CA GLY A 128 9.92 8.45 -2.33
C GLY A 128 8.89 7.86 -1.36
N ALA A 129 8.37 6.65 -1.62
CA ALA A 129 7.47 5.97 -0.69
C ALA A 129 8.19 5.53 0.60
N GLU A 130 7.49 5.54 1.73
CA GLU A 130 8.07 5.09 3.00
C GLU A 130 8.25 3.57 3.01
N GLU A 131 7.30 2.84 2.44
CA GLU A 131 7.34 1.39 2.33
C GLU A 131 6.72 0.92 1.02
N VAL A 132 7.36 -0.03 0.35
CA VAL A 132 6.79 -0.71 -0.82
C VAL A 132 6.96 -2.22 -0.67
N GLU A 133 5.85 -2.94 -0.59
CA GLU A 133 5.83 -4.41 -0.58
C GLU A 133 5.30 -4.94 -1.91
N ILE A 134 6.08 -5.76 -2.61
CA ILE A 134 5.72 -6.41 -3.88
C ILE A 134 5.58 -7.92 -3.64
N ASP A 135 4.37 -8.45 -3.75
CA ASP A 135 4.06 -9.89 -3.72
C ASP A 135 3.88 -10.41 -5.14
N VAL A 136 4.81 -11.24 -5.57
CA VAL A 136 4.93 -11.73 -6.94
C VAL A 136 4.39 -13.14 -7.05
N TRP A 137 3.61 -13.43 -8.08
CA TRP A 137 3.14 -14.79 -8.35
C TRP A 137 3.03 -15.11 -9.84
N GLN A 138 3.08 -16.41 -10.13
CA GLN A 138 2.91 -16.99 -11.46
C GLN A 138 1.96 -18.18 -11.37
N ALA A 139 1.17 -18.44 -12.40
CA ALA A 139 0.27 -19.59 -12.44
C ALA A 139 1.01 -20.92 -12.65
N GLN A 140 2.12 -20.90 -13.40
CA GLN A 140 2.96 -22.05 -13.71
C GLN A 140 4.38 -21.86 -13.15
N PHE A 141 4.97 -22.93 -12.63
CA PHE A 141 6.33 -22.89 -12.08
C PHE A 141 7.37 -22.68 -13.20
N GLU A 142 8.25 -21.69 -13.02
CA GLU A 142 9.35 -21.33 -13.95
C GLU A 142 8.91 -21.03 -15.39
N ALA A 143 7.67 -20.59 -15.60
CA ALA A 143 7.15 -20.32 -16.94
C ALA A 143 7.44 -18.90 -17.44
N CYS A 144 7.84 -17.98 -16.57
CA CYS A 144 7.93 -16.55 -16.87
C CYS A 144 9.28 -15.96 -16.44
N ASP A 145 9.71 -14.94 -17.17
CA ASP A 145 10.87 -14.13 -16.81
C ASP A 145 10.49 -13.03 -15.79
N TYR A 146 11.49 -12.26 -15.36
CA TYR A 146 11.29 -11.15 -14.43
C TYR A 146 11.09 -9.81 -15.13
N SER A 147 10.74 -9.80 -16.43
CA SER A 147 10.55 -8.57 -17.24
C SER A 147 9.59 -7.58 -16.58
N VAL A 148 8.48 -8.07 -16.03
CA VAL A 148 7.48 -7.25 -15.31
C VAL A 148 8.07 -6.60 -14.06
N LEU A 149 8.95 -7.29 -13.34
CA LEU A 149 9.61 -6.72 -12.16
C LEU A 149 10.66 -5.68 -12.54
N ARG A 150 11.24 -5.80 -13.74
CA ARG A 150 12.16 -4.78 -14.25
C ARG A 150 11.53 -3.41 -14.44
N LEU A 151 10.20 -3.34 -14.57
CA LEU A 151 9.50 -2.04 -14.60
C LEU A 151 9.65 -1.25 -13.30
N PHE A 152 10.00 -1.90 -12.19
CA PHE A 152 10.27 -1.22 -10.91
C PHE A 152 11.74 -0.81 -10.75
N GLU A 153 12.61 -1.11 -11.72
CA GLU A 153 14.04 -0.75 -11.68
C GLU A 153 14.27 0.76 -11.67
N GLY A 154 13.30 1.57 -12.09
CA GLY A 154 13.38 3.03 -12.03
C GLY A 154 12.87 3.63 -10.72
N VAL A 155 12.31 2.85 -9.80
CA VAL A 155 11.81 3.36 -8.51
C VAL A 155 13.00 3.62 -7.58
N ARG A 156 13.03 4.77 -6.91
CA ARG A 156 14.13 5.21 -6.03
C ARG A 156 13.60 5.87 -4.76
N GLY A 157 14.46 6.07 -3.77
CA GLY A 157 14.14 6.80 -2.53
C GLY A 157 13.12 6.09 -1.63
N VAL A 158 12.93 4.79 -1.79
CA VAL A 158 11.98 4.03 -0.97
C VAL A 158 12.60 3.73 0.39
N GLY A 159 11.95 4.13 1.49
CA GLY A 159 12.48 3.89 2.84
C GLY A 159 12.64 2.40 3.16
N ARG A 160 11.65 1.57 2.80
CA ARG A 160 11.71 0.11 2.92
C ARG A 160 11.01 -0.60 1.76
N ALA A 161 11.80 -1.19 0.86
CA ALA A 161 11.31 -2.12 -0.15
C ALA A 161 11.31 -3.59 0.34
N ARG A 162 10.32 -4.38 -0.08
CA ARG A 162 10.20 -5.83 0.18
C ARG A 162 9.66 -6.52 -1.07
N VAL A 163 10.38 -7.46 -1.64
CA VAL A 163 9.95 -8.25 -2.80
C VAL A 163 9.90 -9.72 -2.40
N LYS A 164 8.73 -10.35 -2.52
CA LYS A 164 8.51 -11.73 -2.10
C LYS A 164 7.63 -12.51 -3.08
N GLY A 165 7.59 -13.84 -2.93
CA GLY A 165 6.73 -14.71 -3.71
C GLY A 165 7.51 -15.57 -4.71
N SER A 166 7.02 -15.68 -5.94
CA SER A 166 7.61 -16.51 -7.00
C SER A 166 8.78 -15.81 -7.70
N VAL A 167 9.83 -15.49 -6.94
CA VAL A 167 11.02 -14.79 -7.44
C VAL A 167 12.27 -15.35 -6.77
N GLU A 168 13.38 -15.38 -7.50
CA GLU A 168 14.68 -15.75 -6.95
C GLU A 168 15.16 -14.74 -5.91
N ARG A 169 15.74 -15.23 -4.82
CA ARG A 169 16.22 -14.39 -3.70
C ARG A 169 17.26 -13.36 -4.13
N GLY A 170 18.15 -13.72 -5.06
CA GLY A 170 19.19 -12.81 -5.55
C GLY A 170 18.60 -11.60 -6.27
N PHE A 171 17.68 -11.85 -7.21
CA PHE A 171 16.99 -10.80 -7.95
C PHE A 171 16.10 -9.94 -7.04
N ALA A 172 15.36 -10.57 -6.11
CA ALA A 172 14.53 -9.84 -5.15
C ALA A 172 15.36 -8.90 -4.27
N SER A 173 16.47 -9.39 -3.71
CA SER A 173 17.34 -8.58 -2.84
C SER A 173 18.00 -7.45 -3.61
N TRP A 174 18.42 -7.71 -4.86
CA TRP A 174 18.95 -6.67 -5.73
C TRP A 174 17.92 -5.58 -6.02
N LEU A 175 16.69 -5.94 -6.38
CA LEU A 175 15.64 -4.97 -6.67
C LEU A 175 15.25 -4.18 -5.41
N GLU A 176 15.19 -4.82 -4.25
CA GLU A 176 14.98 -4.13 -2.97
C GLU A 176 16.04 -3.04 -2.73
N LEU A 177 17.32 -3.36 -2.97
CA LEU A 177 18.43 -2.40 -2.82
C LEU A 177 18.36 -1.26 -3.84
N VAL A 178 18.01 -1.57 -5.10
CA VAL A 178 17.82 -0.58 -6.16
C VAL A 178 16.67 0.38 -5.83
N MET A 179 15.59 -0.10 -5.23
CA MET A 179 14.47 0.75 -4.83
C MET A 179 14.79 1.64 -3.62
N MET A 180 15.65 1.15 -2.72
CA MET A 180 16.08 1.89 -1.52
C MET A 180 17.24 2.85 -1.77
N SER A 181 17.89 2.80 -2.94
CA SER A 181 18.95 3.76 -3.26
C SER A 181 18.35 5.16 -3.45
N GLU A 182 19.18 6.18 -3.26
CA GLU A 182 18.79 7.57 -3.46
C GLU A 182 18.32 7.81 -4.90
N GLU A 183 17.45 8.80 -5.09
CA GLU A 183 17.17 9.29 -6.44
C GLU A 183 18.51 9.79 -7.00
N ASP A 184 18.89 9.31 -8.19
CA ASP A 184 20.04 9.88 -8.88
C ASP A 184 19.70 11.36 -9.07
N ASP A 185 20.30 12.23 -8.27
CA ASP A 185 20.32 13.67 -8.53
C ASP A 185 20.98 13.80 -9.91
N GLU A 186 20.16 13.91 -10.95
CA GLU A 186 20.60 14.47 -12.23
C GLU A 186 21.02 15.92 -11.93
N GLU A 187 22.24 16.08 -11.41
CA GLU A 187 23.03 17.28 -11.58
C GLU A 187 23.23 17.46 -13.10
N GLU A 188 22.35 18.26 -13.74
CA GLU A 188 22.69 19.21 -14.82
C GLU A 188 21.55 20.18 -15.15
#